data_AF-A0A958JB93-F1
#
_entry.id   AF-A0A958JB93-F1
#
_cell.length_a   1.000
_cell.length_b   1.000
_cell.length_c   1.000
_cell.angle_alpha   90.00
_cell.angle_beta   90.00
_cell.angle_gamma   90.00
#
_symmetry.space_group_name_H-M   'P 1'
#
loop_
_entity.id
_entity.type
_entity.pdbx_description
1 polymer ?
#
loop_
_entity_poly.entity_id
_entity_poly.type
_entity_poly.pdbx_seq_one_letter_code
_entity_poly.pdbx_strand_id
1 'polypeptide(L)'
;MPKKIIKTLLLGLILISVPVFTACAPRGESKTLEQVLKSSQERFSKANQRAGTVVVADVLSQTKDHLETLLSQQVNGQDKLMYETANLLAKLTENAGYTSRPAMTELVSQYRELGHIGNAGQNEVTLLVSRTYSILASELETTKFKL
;
A
#
# COMPACT_ATOMS: atom_id res chain seq x y z
N MET A 1 22.64 63.98 45.81
CA MET A 1 21.80 64.81 44.91
C MET A 1 22.29 64.64 43.47
N PRO A 2 21.39 64.63 42.46
CA PRO A 2 21.16 63.46 41.61
C PRO A 2 22.02 63.40 40.34
N LYS A 3 22.68 62.26 40.10
CA LYS A 3 23.12 61.85 38.75
C LYS A 3 22.05 60.96 38.13
N LYS A 4 21.10 61.60 37.45
CA LYS A 4 20.20 60.99 36.48
C LYS A 4 20.99 60.70 35.19
N ILE A 5 20.53 59.68 34.46
CA ILE A 5 20.82 59.42 33.04
C ILE A 5 22.25 58.89 32.80
N ILE A 6 22.38 57.57 32.68
CA ILE A 6 23.32 56.79 31.83
C ILE A 6 23.28 55.36 32.40
N LYS A 7 22.21 54.65 32.03
CA LYS A 7 22.06 53.19 31.95
C LYS A 7 20.82 53.02 31.06
N THR A 8 20.78 53.68 29.91
CA THR A 8 21.46 53.19 28.70
C THR A 8 21.13 51.72 28.51
N LEU A 9 19.97 51.51 27.88
CA LEU A 9 19.97 50.77 26.62
C LEU A 9 20.35 49.29 26.68
N LEU A 10 20.05 48.62 27.79
CA LEU A 10 20.22 47.17 27.93
C LEU A 10 18.95 46.50 28.45
N LEU A 11 17.80 47.08 28.11
CA LEU A 11 16.46 46.59 28.45
C LEU A 11 15.62 46.28 27.20
N GLY A 12 16.26 46.12 26.04
CA GLY A 12 15.58 46.12 24.74
C GLY A 12 15.92 44.98 23.79
N LEU A 13 16.62 43.92 24.21
CA LEU A 13 17.04 42.88 23.25
C LEU A 13 17.14 41.44 23.79
N ILE A 14 16.43 41.11 24.87
CA ILE A 14 16.41 39.73 25.42
C ILE A 14 15.00 39.41 25.89
N LEU A 15 14.03 39.42 24.98
CA LEU A 15 12.69 38.85 25.21
C LEU A 15 11.98 38.46 23.90
N ILE A 16 12.77 38.11 22.89
CA ILE A 16 12.30 37.44 21.66
C ILE A 16 13.20 36.21 21.44
N SER A 17 13.39 35.40 22.48
CA SER A 17 13.76 34.00 22.30
C SER A 17 12.49 33.19 22.41
N VAL A 18 11.74 33.25 21.32
CA VAL A 18 10.73 32.31 20.90
C VAL A 18 11.23 30.89 21.21
N PRO A 19 10.63 30.13 22.14
CA PRO A 19 10.62 28.71 21.93
C PRO A 19 9.54 28.47 20.88
N VAL A 20 9.95 28.49 19.60
CA VAL A 20 9.33 27.61 18.61
C VAL A 20 9.72 26.24 19.13
N PHE A 21 9.02 25.76 20.15
CA PHE A 21 8.79 24.34 20.25
C PHE A 21 8.10 24.04 18.94
N THR A 22 8.92 23.61 18.00
CA THR A 22 8.54 22.74 16.92
C THR A 22 7.81 21.60 17.60
N ALA A 23 6.52 21.80 17.84
CA ALA A 23 5.56 20.76 17.65
C ALA A 23 5.78 20.31 16.21
N CYS A 24 6.73 19.39 16.04
CA CYS A 24 6.61 18.34 15.05
C CYS A 24 5.32 17.61 15.44
N ALA A 25 4.18 18.24 15.17
CA ALA A 25 2.91 17.57 15.10
C ALA A 25 3.16 16.35 14.21
N PRO A 26 2.70 15.15 14.60
CA PRO A 26 2.92 13.96 13.79
C PRO A 26 2.45 14.29 12.38
N ARG A 27 3.42 14.24 11.45
CA ARG A 27 3.26 14.64 10.07
C ARG A 27 2.27 13.69 9.42
N GLY A 28 1.00 14.10 9.39
CA GLY A 28 -0.10 13.36 8.78
C GLY A 28 -0.49 12.13 9.60
N GLU A 29 -1.79 11.95 9.79
CA GLU A 29 -2.35 10.72 10.33
C GLU A 29 -1.83 9.54 9.48
N SER A 30 -0.96 8.71 10.06
CA SER A 30 -0.52 7.48 9.43
C SER A 30 -1.74 6.60 9.24
N LYS A 31 -2.08 6.25 8.00
CA LYS A 31 -3.16 5.29 7.75
C LYS A 31 -2.80 3.96 8.41
N THR A 32 -3.76 3.34 9.08
CA THR A 32 -3.58 1.98 9.59
C THR A 32 -3.51 0.99 8.45
N LEU A 33 -2.98 -0.20 8.71
CA LEU A 33 -2.87 -1.26 7.72
C LEU A 33 -4.25 -1.64 7.14
N GLU A 34 -5.27 -1.68 7.99
CA GLU A 34 -6.66 -1.95 7.61
C GLU A 34 -7.22 -0.85 6.71
N GLN A 35 -6.87 0.42 6.99
CA GLN A 35 -7.28 1.54 6.15
C GLN A 35 -6.61 1.48 4.77
N VAL A 36 -5.34 1.07 4.71
CA VAL A 36 -4.61 0.86 3.44
C VAL A 36 -5.24 -0.29 2.64
N LEU A 37 -5.53 -1.42 3.30
CA LEU A 37 -6.20 -2.56 2.68
C LEU A 37 -7.56 -2.17 2.11
N LYS A 38 -8.41 -1.58 2.95
CA LYS A 38 -9.77 -1.16 2.58
C LYS A 38 -9.74 -0.20 1.39
N SER A 39 -8.87 0.81 1.43
CA SER A 39 -8.71 1.77 0.33
C SER A 39 -8.32 1.08 -0.98
N SER A 40 -7.45 0.06 -0.92
CA SER A 40 -6.99 -0.69 -2.09
C SER A 40 -8.10 -1.58 -2.66
N GLN A 41 -8.82 -2.29 -1.80
CA GLN A 41 -9.98 -3.12 -2.17
C GLN A 41 -11.09 -2.30 -2.81
N GLU A 42 -11.43 -1.13 -2.25
CA GLU A 42 -12.45 -0.24 -2.81
C GLU A 42 -12.05 0.27 -4.19
N ARG A 43 -10.78 0.66 -4.38
CA ARG A 43 -10.27 1.09 -5.68
C ARG A 43 -10.35 -0.03 -6.69
N PHE A 44 -9.89 -1.23 -6.34
CA PHE A 44 -9.98 -2.41 -7.19
C PHE A 44 -11.43 -2.73 -7.58
N SER A 45 -12.35 -2.76 -6.62
CA SER A 45 -13.77 -3.05 -6.87
C SER A 45 -14.38 -2.05 -7.85
N LYS A 46 -14.13 -0.75 -7.67
CA LYS A 46 -14.57 0.30 -8.60
C LYS A 46 -13.94 0.16 -9.98
N ALA A 47 -12.64 -0.13 -10.05
CA ALA A 47 -11.94 -0.34 -11.32
C ALA A 47 -12.50 -1.55 -12.07
N ASN A 48 -12.74 -2.66 -11.38
CA ASN A 48 -13.29 -3.89 -11.96
C ASN A 48 -14.71 -3.68 -12.49
N GLN A 49 -15.58 -2.99 -11.74
CA GLN A 49 -16.94 -2.64 -12.19
C GLN A 49 -16.93 -1.76 -13.44
N ARG A 50 -15.96 -0.84 -13.56
CA ARG A 50 -15.82 0.09 -14.70
C ARG A 50 -15.11 -0.52 -15.90
N ALA A 51 -14.33 -1.58 -15.70
CA ALA A 51 -13.54 -2.19 -16.77
C ALA A 51 -14.45 -2.76 -17.87
N GLY A 52 -15.64 -3.25 -17.51
CA GLY A 52 -16.57 -3.94 -18.41
C GLY A 52 -16.07 -5.36 -18.69
N THR A 53 -16.20 -5.83 -19.92
CA THR A 53 -15.66 -7.14 -20.31
C THR A 53 -14.13 -7.11 -20.35
N VAL A 54 -13.51 -8.01 -19.58
CA VAL A 54 -12.06 -8.21 -19.48
C VAL A 54 -11.73 -9.63 -19.94
N VAL A 55 -10.68 -9.78 -20.75
CA VAL A 55 -10.29 -11.08 -21.34
C VAL A 55 -9.94 -12.11 -20.25
N VAL A 56 -9.38 -11.64 -19.14
CA VAL A 56 -8.94 -12.46 -18.00
C VAL A 56 -9.92 -12.46 -16.84
N ALA A 57 -11.22 -12.21 -17.07
CA ALA A 57 -12.22 -12.07 -16.01
C ALA A 57 -12.24 -13.23 -15.00
N ASP A 58 -12.16 -14.47 -15.48
CA ASP A 58 -12.17 -15.66 -14.62
C ASP A 58 -10.92 -15.75 -13.74
N VAL A 59 -9.74 -15.47 -14.33
CA VAL A 59 -8.46 -15.48 -13.60
C VAL A 59 -8.44 -14.34 -12.58
N LEU A 60 -8.99 -13.19 -12.93
CA LEU A 60 -9.09 -12.03 -12.03
C LEU A 60 -10.04 -12.31 -10.86
N SER A 61 -11.16 -12.99 -11.11
CA SER A 61 -12.08 -13.44 -10.05
C SER A 61 -11.42 -14.43 -9.11
N GLN A 62 -10.77 -15.47 -9.65
CA GLN A 62 -10.02 -16.45 -8.85
C GLN A 62 -8.92 -15.77 -8.03
N THR A 63 -8.21 -14.80 -8.62
CA THR A 63 -7.19 -14.02 -7.90
C THR A 63 -7.79 -13.29 -6.72
N LYS A 64 -8.93 -12.62 -6.91
CA LYS A 64 -9.65 -11.92 -5.84
C LYS A 64 -10.04 -12.88 -4.72
N ASP A 65 -10.61 -14.04 -5.05
CA ASP A 65 -11.04 -15.03 -4.06
C ASP A 65 -9.85 -15.56 -3.22
N HIS A 66 -8.70 -15.77 -3.87
CA HIS A 66 -7.46 -16.16 -3.17
C HIS A 66 -6.97 -15.05 -2.23
N LEU A 67 -7.02 -13.78 -2.66
CA LEU A 67 -6.61 -12.65 -1.82
C LEU A 67 -7.51 -12.52 -0.57
N GLU A 68 -8.82 -12.71 -0.73
CA GLU A 68 -9.77 -12.70 0.39
C GLU A 68 -9.54 -13.90 1.34
N THR A 69 -9.21 -15.07 0.78
CA THR A 69 -8.85 -16.25 1.56
C THR A 69 -7.55 -16.04 2.36
N LEU A 70 -6.53 -15.43 1.76
CA LEU A 70 -5.27 -15.10 2.45
C LEU A 70 -5.46 -14.11 3.61
N LEU A 71 -6.45 -13.22 3.53
CA LEU A 71 -6.78 -12.29 4.60
C LEU A 71 -7.56 -12.94 5.75
N SER A 72 -8.25 -14.06 5.49
CA SER A 72 -9.09 -14.76 6.48
C SER A 72 -8.40 -15.94 7.15
N GLN A 73 -7.39 -16.54 6.51
CA GLN A 73 -6.65 -17.67 7.06
C GLN A 73 -5.54 -17.21 8.00
N GLN A 74 -5.63 -17.65 9.26
CA GLN A 74 -4.48 -17.70 10.15
C GLN A 74 -3.87 -19.11 10.09
N VAL A 75 -2.70 -19.20 9.46
CA VAL A 75 -1.63 -20.18 9.71
C VAL A 75 -1.70 -21.56 9.00
N ASN A 76 -2.86 -22.12 8.63
CA ASN A 76 -2.89 -23.45 7.97
C ASN A 76 -3.12 -23.39 6.44
N GLY A 77 -2.14 -23.86 5.66
CA GLY A 77 -2.20 -23.95 4.19
C GLY A 77 -1.98 -22.65 3.44
N GLN A 78 -1.56 -21.60 4.16
CA GLN A 78 -1.30 -20.27 3.62
C GLN A 78 -0.16 -20.30 2.58
N ASP A 79 0.85 -21.12 2.81
CA ASP A 79 1.99 -21.37 1.92
C ASP A 79 1.54 -21.84 0.52
N LYS A 80 0.70 -22.87 0.48
CA LYS A 80 0.12 -23.40 -0.75
C LYS A 80 -0.75 -22.34 -1.43
N LEU A 81 -1.58 -21.65 -0.66
CA LEU A 81 -2.47 -20.62 -1.19
C LEU A 81 -1.68 -19.47 -1.81
N MET A 82 -0.57 -19.05 -1.21
CA MET A 82 0.34 -18.05 -1.77
C MET A 82 0.96 -18.49 -3.10
N TYR A 83 1.42 -19.74 -3.21
CA TYR A 83 1.92 -20.29 -4.48
C TYR A 83 0.84 -20.28 -5.56
N GLU A 84 -0.39 -20.64 -5.22
CA GLU A 84 -1.52 -20.61 -6.15
C GLU A 84 -1.87 -19.18 -6.57
N THR A 85 -1.86 -18.22 -5.63
CA THR A 85 -2.02 -16.79 -5.93
C THR A 85 -0.94 -16.29 -6.89
N ALA A 86 0.32 -16.70 -6.68
CA ALA A 86 1.41 -16.34 -7.59
C ALA A 86 1.18 -16.86 -9.02
N ASN A 87 0.65 -18.08 -9.17
CA ASN A 87 0.36 -18.65 -10.48
C ASN A 87 -0.79 -17.92 -11.19
N LEU A 88 -1.81 -17.50 -10.45
CA LEU A 88 -2.89 -16.67 -11.00
C LEU A 88 -2.36 -15.29 -11.44
N LEU A 89 -1.53 -14.65 -10.62
CA LEU A 89 -0.90 -13.38 -10.97
C LEU A 89 0.03 -13.50 -12.18
N ALA A 90 0.73 -14.61 -12.34
CA ALA A 90 1.55 -14.87 -13.53
C ALA A 90 0.69 -14.90 -14.81
N LYS A 91 -0.46 -15.59 -14.78
CA LYS A 91 -1.41 -15.59 -15.91
C LYS A 91 -1.98 -14.20 -16.21
N LEU A 92 -2.26 -13.40 -15.18
CA LEU A 92 -2.68 -12.01 -15.38
C LEU A 92 -1.55 -11.16 -15.99
N THR A 93 -0.31 -11.41 -15.60
CA THR A 93 0.88 -10.68 -16.08
C THR A 93 1.09 -10.86 -17.60
N GLU A 94 0.78 -12.05 -18.13
CA GLU A 94 0.86 -12.33 -19.57
C GLU A 94 0.01 -11.36 -20.40
N ASN A 95 -1.14 -10.94 -19.86
CA ASN A 95 -2.10 -10.06 -20.53
C ASN A 95 -1.93 -8.58 -20.13
N ALA A 96 -0.94 -8.28 -19.27
CA ALA A 96 -0.81 -6.98 -18.64
C ALA A 96 -0.11 -5.94 -19.51
N GLY A 97 -0.40 -4.67 -19.22
CA GLY A 97 0.29 -3.47 -19.66
C GLY A 97 1.81 -3.57 -19.54
N TYR A 98 2.55 -3.13 -20.56
CA TYR A 98 4.02 -3.07 -20.49
C TYR A 98 4.54 -2.33 -19.25
N THR A 99 3.81 -1.31 -18.79
CA THR A 99 4.14 -0.53 -17.59
C THR A 99 3.84 -1.26 -16.28
N SER A 100 2.84 -2.14 -16.26
CA SER A 100 2.42 -2.87 -15.06
C SER A 100 3.12 -4.22 -14.92
N ARG A 101 3.58 -4.82 -16.03
CA ARG A 101 4.27 -6.13 -16.07
C ARG A 101 5.41 -6.25 -15.06
N PRO A 102 6.33 -5.28 -14.90
CA PRO A 102 7.40 -5.39 -13.91
C PRO A 102 6.87 -5.49 -12.48
N ALA A 103 5.90 -4.65 -12.12
CA ALA A 103 5.31 -4.63 -10.78
C ALA A 103 4.51 -5.91 -10.50
N MET A 104 3.80 -6.45 -11.50
CA MET A 104 3.10 -7.73 -11.36
C MET A 104 4.07 -8.91 -11.25
N THR A 105 5.16 -8.90 -12.01
CA THR A 105 6.22 -9.93 -11.91
C THR A 105 6.85 -9.92 -10.52
N GLU A 106 7.06 -8.74 -9.94
CA GLU A 106 7.55 -8.60 -8.57
C GLU A 106 6.56 -9.21 -7.56
N LEU A 107 5.25 -8.95 -7.71
CA LEU A 107 4.24 -9.58 -6.85
C LEU A 107 4.27 -11.11 -6.96
N VAL A 108 4.37 -11.65 -8.18
CA VAL A 108 4.50 -13.10 -8.40
C VAL A 108 5.68 -13.67 -7.61
N SER A 109 6.84 -13.01 -7.66
CA SER A 109 8.02 -13.43 -6.91
C SER A 109 7.80 -13.34 -5.40
N GLN A 110 7.20 -12.26 -4.89
CA GLN A 110 6.92 -12.08 -3.47
C GLN A 110 5.97 -13.16 -2.93
N TYR A 111 4.90 -13.49 -3.65
CA TYR A 111 4.00 -14.57 -3.25
C TYR A 111 4.69 -15.94 -3.27
N ARG A 112 5.54 -16.23 -4.26
CA ARG A 112 6.31 -17.48 -4.29
C ARG A 112 7.31 -17.58 -3.15
N GLU A 113 7.98 -16.49 -2.82
CA GLU A 113 8.95 -16.45 -1.73
C GLU A 113 8.27 -16.65 -0.38
N LEU A 114 7.21 -15.91 -0.08
CA LEU A 114 6.47 -16.09 1.16
C LEU A 114 5.81 -17.48 1.25
N GLY A 115 5.33 -18.00 0.12
CA GLY A 115 4.85 -19.39 0.03
C GLY A 115 5.93 -20.42 0.29
N HIS A 116 7.19 -20.15 -0.11
CA HIS A 116 8.32 -21.05 0.12
C HIS A 116 8.76 -21.09 1.59
N ILE A 117 8.85 -19.92 2.23
CA ILE A 117 9.34 -19.81 3.62
C ILE A 117 8.28 -20.33 4.60
N GLY A 118 6.98 -20.15 4.28
CA GLY A 118 5.88 -20.77 5.01
C GLY A 118 5.61 -20.19 6.40
N ASN A 119 6.06 -18.96 6.67
CA ASN A 119 5.93 -18.31 7.99
C ASN A 119 5.55 -16.83 7.92
N ALA A 120 4.94 -16.39 6.80
CA ALA A 120 4.58 -14.99 6.60
C ALA A 120 3.62 -14.49 7.68
N GLY A 121 3.96 -13.37 8.32
CA GLY A 121 3.10 -12.75 9.32
C GLY A 121 1.84 -12.16 8.68
N GLN A 122 0.72 -12.13 9.42
CA GLN A 122 -0.54 -11.60 8.90
C GLN A 122 -0.43 -10.14 8.39
N ASN A 123 0.43 -9.34 9.03
CA ASN A 123 0.66 -7.96 8.61
C ASN A 123 1.39 -7.89 7.25
N GLU A 124 2.34 -8.78 7.01
CA GLU A 124 3.07 -8.88 5.73
C GLU A 124 2.13 -9.33 4.62
N VAL A 125 1.31 -10.35 4.90
CA VAL A 125 0.26 -10.84 4.00
C VAL A 125 -0.70 -9.70 3.65
N THR A 126 -1.17 -8.96 4.64
CA THR A 126 -2.11 -7.85 4.44
C THR A 126 -1.50 -6.73 3.60
N LEU A 127 -0.23 -6.38 3.83
CA LEU A 127 0.49 -5.41 3.02
C LEU A 127 0.63 -5.88 1.56
N LEU A 128 1.01 -7.14 1.36
CA LEU A 128 1.18 -7.71 0.02
C LEU A 128 -0.15 -7.78 -0.73
N VAL A 129 -1.22 -8.20 -0.07
CA VAL A 129 -2.58 -8.20 -0.64
C VAL A 129 -3.04 -6.79 -0.98
N SER A 130 -2.78 -5.80 -0.11
CA SER A 130 -3.10 -4.39 -0.38
C SER A 130 -2.37 -3.85 -1.62
N ARG A 131 -1.07 -4.17 -1.75
CA ARG A 131 -0.26 -3.82 -2.91
C ARG A 131 -0.80 -4.48 -4.18
N THR A 132 -1.20 -5.74 -4.09
CA THR A 132 -1.78 -6.50 -5.19
C THR A 132 -3.06 -5.85 -5.70
N TYR A 133 -4.01 -5.54 -4.81
CA TYR A 133 -5.22 -4.82 -5.21
C TYR A 133 -4.92 -3.48 -5.88
N SER A 134 -3.95 -2.72 -5.37
CA SER A 134 -3.56 -1.43 -5.96
C SER A 134 -2.99 -1.55 -7.37
N ILE A 135 -2.17 -2.57 -7.62
CA ILE A 135 -1.59 -2.84 -8.95
C ILE A 135 -2.67 -3.34 -9.91
N LEU A 136 -3.50 -4.29 -9.50
CA LEU A 136 -4.61 -4.79 -10.31
C LEU A 136 -5.61 -3.68 -10.67
N ALA A 137 -5.92 -2.79 -9.72
CA ALA A 137 -6.78 -1.64 -9.98
C ALA A 137 -6.18 -0.71 -11.04
N SER A 138 -4.88 -0.41 -10.92
CA SER A 138 -4.18 0.46 -11.88
C SER A 138 -4.16 -0.14 -13.29
N GLU A 139 -3.99 -1.46 -13.39
CA GLU A 139 -4.05 -2.20 -14.65
C GLU A 139 -5.46 -2.19 -15.27
N LEU A 140 -6.49 -2.39 -14.46
CA LEU A 140 -7.89 -2.29 -14.90
C LEU A 140 -8.28 -0.87 -15.34
N GLU A 141 -7.74 0.16 -14.70
CA GLU A 141 -8.01 1.56 -15.03
C GLU A 141 -7.37 1.97 -16.36
N THR A 142 -6.27 1.33 -16.75
CA THR A 142 -5.44 1.75 -17.89
C THR A 142 -5.65 0.87 -19.13
N THR A 143 -5.25 -0.40 -19.07
CA THR A 143 -5.19 -1.31 -20.22
C THR A 143 -6.31 -2.34 -20.22
N LYS A 144 -6.87 -2.65 -19.03
CA LYS A 144 -7.89 -3.69 -18.82
C LYS A 144 -7.42 -5.08 -19.24
N PHE A 145 -6.13 -5.38 -19.10
CA PHE A 145 -5.53 -6.67 -19.48
C PHE A 145 -5.81 -7.07 -20.94
N LYS A 146 -5.52 -6.16 -21.89
CA LYS A 146 -5.80 -6.34 -23.33
C LYS A 146 -4.54 -6.50 -24.19
N LEU A 147 -3.38 -6.78 -23.59
CA LEU A 147 -2.10 -6.88 -24.30
C LEU A 147 -1.59 -8.31 -24.44
#